data_AF-A0A925W1T5-F1
#
_entry.id   AF-A0A925W1T5-F1
#
_cell.length_a   1.000
_cell.length_b   1.000
_cell.length_c   1.000
_cell.angle_alpha   90.00
_cell.angle_beta   90.00
_cell.angle_gamma   90.00
#
_symmetry.space_group_name_H-M   'P 1'
#
loop_
_entity.id
_entity.type
_entity.pdbx_description
1 polymer ?
#
loop_
_entity_poly.entity_id
_entity_poly.type
_entity_poly.pdbx_seq_one_letter_code
_entity_poly.pdbx_strand_id
1 'polypeptide(L)'
;MFRISSRRMRVLGVALFAAIATPLNAGPPWISIELPGNPFDQQARDAFLVVHAFHHGEAVDFPVAGTAEGVVNGVRKSIPLTFQKTSRAGAFGVKKQWTDGTVWVLAFTVTQAKNDVASALVTIGADGHASRIETLTKPGEGGRLFPRGHARRDIDAAMQAATTTASR
;
A
#
# COMPACT_ATOMS: atom_id res chain seq x y z
N MET A 1 -41.33 -71.69 -22.69
CA MET A 1 -40.11 -71.81 -21.86
C MET A 1 -39.29 -70.53 -22.04
N PHE A 2 -39.27 -69.65 -21.03
CA PHE A 2 -38.59 -68.36 -21.06
C PHE A 2 -37.12 -68.49 -20.68
N ARG A 3 -36.21 -67.84 -21.41
CA ARG A 3 -35.02 -67.18 -20.81
C ARG A 3 -34.37 -66.20 -21.80
N ILE A 4 -34.66 -64.90 -21.65
CA ILE A 4 -33.90 -63.82 -22.28
C ILE A 4 -32.68 -63.58 -21.39
N SER A 5 -31.49 -63.85 -21.91
CA SER A 5 -30.21 -63.56 -21.26
C SER A 5 -29.82 -62.10 -21.53
N SER A 6 -29.58 -61.34 -20.47
CA SER A 6 -29.31 -59.91 -20.50
C SER A 6 -27.86 -59.58 -20.12
N ARG A 7 -27.36 -58.47 -20.69
CA ARG A 7 -26.20 -57.64 -20.28
C ARG A 7 -24.82 -58.22 -20.66
N ARG A 8 -23.84 -57.42 -21.10
CA ARG A 8 -23.39 -56.16 -20.50
C ARG A 8 -22.87 -55.18 -21.55
N MET A 9 -23.49 -54.01 -21.61
CA MET A 9 -23.01 -52.82 -22.30
C MET A 9 -21.76 -52.31 -21.58
N ARG A 10 -20.60 -52.31 -22.24
CA ARG A 10 -19.38 -51.65 -21.75
C ARG A 10 -19.41 -50.21 -22.25
N VAL A 11 -19.87 -49.29 -21.41
CA VAL A 11 -19.79 -47.86 -21.70
C VAL A 11 -18.39 -47.37 -21.34
N LEU A 12 -17.78 -46.70 -22.32
CA LEU A 12 -16.47 -46.06 -22.32
C LEU A 12 -16.42 -44.98 -21.22
N GLY A 13 -15.48 -45.08 -20.28
CA GLY A 13 -15.21 -44.04 -19.30
C GLY A 13 -14.20 -43.04 -19.85
N VAL A 14 -14.66 -41.87 -20.32
CA VAL A 14 -13.78 -40.72 -20.58
C VAL A 14 -13.68 -39.94 -19.28
N ALA A 15 -12.54 -40.03 -18.60
CA ALA A 15 -12.24 -39.21 -17.44
C ALA A 15 -11.96 -37.76 -17.90
N LEU A 16 -12.85 -36.84 -17.54
CA LEU A 16 -12.70 -35.41 -17.78
C LEU A 16 -11.68 -34.85 -16.77
N PHE A 17 -10.47 -34.54 -17.23
CA PHE A 17 -9.50 -33.78 -16.44
C PHE A 17 -9.98 -32.33 -16.33
N ALA A 18 -10.65 -31.98 -15.24
CA ALA A 18 -10.87 -30.60 -14.86
C ALA A 18 -9.55 -30.03 -14.32
N ALA A 19 -8.73 -29.46 -15.20
CA ALA A 19 -7.59 -28.67 -14.80
C ALA A 19 -8.11 -27.40 -14.10
N ILE A 20 -8.02 -27.37 -12.78
CA ILE A 20 -8.26 -26.18 -11.99
C ILE A 20 -7.09 -25.25 -12.28
N ALA A 21 -7.28 -24.28 -13.18
CA ALA A 21 -6.31 -23.21 -13.37
C ALA A 21 -6.32 -22.38 -12.08
N THR A 22 -5.31 -22.56 -11.22
CA THR A 22 -5.08 -21.63 -10.12
C THR A 22 -4.61 -20.31 -10.74
N PRO A 23 -5.24 -19.17 -10.45
CA PRO A 23 -4.68 -17.90 -10.88
C PRO A 23 -3.32 -17.75 -10.21
N LEU A 24 -2.28 -17.62 -11.04
CA LEU A 24 -0.93 -17.28 -10.60
C LEU A 24 -0.91 -15.78 -10.26
N ASN A 25 -1.65 -15.40 -9.23
CA ASN A 25 -1.61 -14.08 -8.63
C ASN A 25 -0.25 -13.98 -7.90
N ALA A 26 0.78 -13.55 -8.62
CA ALA A 26 2.16 -13.45 -8.13
C ALA A 26 2.77 -12.12 -8.59
N GLY A 27 2.64 -11.10 -7.75
CA GLY A 27 3.03 -9.72 -7.98
C GLY A 27 3.13 -9.04 -6.61
N PRO A 28 4.14 -8.20 -6.39
CA PRO A 28 4.41 -7.65 -5.07
C PRO A 28 3.31 -6.66 -4.64
N PRO A 29 3.22 -6.29 -3.37
CA PRO A 29 2.26 -5.33 -2.87
C PRO A 29 2.54 -3.97 -3.49
N TRP A 30 1.55 -3.11 -3.52
CA TRP A 30 1.72 -1.74 -3.95
C TRP A 30 1.08 -0.78 -2.96
N ILE A 31 1.61 0.43 -2.91
CA ILE A 31 1.08 1.52 -2.11
C ILE A 31 0.90 2.75 -3.00
N SER A 32 -0.23 3.43 -2.83
CA SER A 32 -0.45 4.74 -3.44
C SER A 32 -1.04 5.72 -2.43
N ILE A 33 -0.84 7.01 -2.68
CA ILE A 33 -1.32 8.09 -1.83
C ILE A 33 -2.33 8.92 -2.63
N GLU A 34 -3.50 9.14 -2.05
CA GLU A 34 -4.54 10.03 -2.58
C GLU A 34 -4.61 11.30 -1.74
N LEU A 35 -4.50 12.45 -2.42
CA LEU A 35 -4.41 13.79 -1.83
C LEU A 35 -5.15 14.82 -2.73
N PRO A 36 -6.13 15.59 -2.19
CA PRO A 36 -6.83 15.30 -0.94
C PRO A 36 -7.62 14.00 -1.05
N GLY A 37 -8.02 13.42 0.09
CA GLY A 37 -8.98 12.30 0.08
C GLY A 37 -10.30 12.71 -0.58
N ASN A 38 -10.97 11.76 -1.24
CA ASN A 38 -12.25 11.98 -1.90
C ASN A 38 -13.30 12.54 -0.91
N PRO A 39 -13.78 13.79 -1.08
CA PRO A 39 -14.71 14.41 -0.14
C PRO A 39 -16.09 13.75 -0.13
N PHE A 40 -16.42 12.96 -1.16
CA PHE A 40 -17.69 12.25 -1.26
C PHE A 40 -17.69 10.91 -0.52
N ASP A 41 -16.52 10.37 -0.15
CA ASP A 41 -16.46 9.24 0.79
C ASP A 41 -16.62 9.78 2.22
N GLN A 42 -17.75 9.45 2.85
CA GLN A 42 -18.05 9.93 4.21
C GLN A 42 -17.00 9.50 5.24
N GLN A 43 -16.34 8.37 5.04
CA GLN A 43 -15.34 7.83 5.95
C GLN A 43 -13.93 8.38 5.65
N ALA A 44 -13.71 9.06 4.52
CA ALA A 44 -12.44 9.66 4.15
C ALA A 44 -12.46 11.20 4.08
N ARG A 45 -13.62 11.85 4.18
CA ARG A 45 -13.78 13.31 3.99
C ARG A 45 -12.88 14.21 4.86
N ASP A 46 -12.57 13.77 6.07
CA ASP A 46 -11.74 14.52 7.02
C ASP A 46 -10.28 14.04 7.03
N ALA A 47 -9.94 13.08 6.16
CA ALA A 47 -8.59 12.60 6.04
C ALA A 47 -7.73 13.67 5.38
N PHE A 48 -6.53 13.89 5.93
CA PHE A 48 -5.53 14.70 5.26
C PHE A 48 -5.08 14.03 3.96
N LEU A 49 -4.89 12.72 4.00
CA LEU A 49 -4.63 11.87 2.84
C LEU A 49 -5.25 10.49 3.03
N VAL A 50 -5.38 9.74 1.93
CA VAL A 50 -5.76 8.33 1.96
C VAL A 50 -4.60 7.49 1.46
N VAL A 51 -4.22 6.47 2.22
CA VAL A 51 -3.26 5.45 1.83
C VAL A 51 -4.01 4.27 1.23
N HIS A 52 -3.66 3.88 0.00
CA HIS A 52 -4.20 2.70 -0.64
C HIS A 52 -3.17 1.58 -0.66
N ALA A 53 -3.57 0.40 -0.19
CA ALA A 53 -2.80 -0.83 -0.20
C ALA A 53 -3.34 -1.79 -1.26
N PHE A 54 -2.44 -2.31 -2.09
CA PHE A 54 -2.77 -3.26 -3.13
C PHE A 54 -1.92 -4.52 -3.04
N HIS A 55 -2.43 -5.61 -3.59
CA HIS A 55 -1.67 -6.82 -3.87
C HIS A 55 -2.16 -7.41 -5.20
N HIS A 56 -1.22 -7.70 -6.11
CA HIS A 56 -1.55 -8.09 -7.49
C HIS A 56 -2.47 -7.11 -8.24
N GLY A 57 -2.45 -5.83 -7.85
CA GLY A 57 -3.33 -4.79 -8.41
C GLY A 57 -4.73 -4.73 -7.78
N GLU A 58 -5.08 -5.68 -6.90
CA GLU A 58 -6.33 -5.67 -6.15
C GLU A 58 -6.16 -4.91 -4.84
N ALA A 59 -7.16 -4.12 -4.43
CA ALA A 59 -7.13 -3.41 -3.17
C ALA A 59 -7.38 -4.37 -2.00
N VAL A 60 -6.58 -4.27 -0.95
CA VAL A 60 -6.47 -5.29 0.11
C VAL A 60 -6.28 -4.67 1.49
N ASP A 61 -6.98 -5.20 2.48
CA ASP A 61 -6.92 -4.78 3.89
C ASP A 61 -5.68 -5.33 4.61
N PHE A 62 -4.47 -5.02 4.12
CA PHE A 62 -3.25 -5.36 4.83
C PHE A 62 -2.92 -4.38 5.97
N PRO A 63 -2.14 -4.80 6.97
CA PRO A 63 -1.60 -3.88 7.97
C PRO A 63 -0.84 -2.74 7.30
N VAL A 64 -1.40 -1.53 7.39
CA VAL A 64 -0.72 -0.28 7.06
C VAL A 64 -0.15 0.28 8.36
N ALA A 65 1.13 0.63 8.31
CA ALA A 65 1.81 1.34 9.38
C ALA A 65 2.37 2.65 8.85
N GLY A 66 2.58 3.61 9.73
CA GLY A 66 3.32 4.79 9.37
C GLY A 66 3.70 5.67 10.54
N THR A 67 4.65 6.57 10.27
CA THR A 67 5.11 7.59 11.21
C THR A 67 5.17 8.95 10.54
N ALA A 68 4.87 10.00 11.30
CA ALA A 68 5.22 11.36 10.95
C ALA A 68 6.55 11.72 11.61
N GLU A 69 7.56 12.01 10.79
CA GLU A 69 8.92 12.32 11.21
C GLU A 69 9.19 13.80 10.98
N GLY A 70 9.66 14.50 12.01
CA GLY A 70 9.85 15.96 11.96
C GLY A 70 10.94 16.43 12.91
N VAL A 71 11.18 17.75 12.91
CA VAL A 71 12.04 18.42 13.89
C VAL A 71 11.24 19.56 14.51
N VAL A 72 11.03 19.50 15.81
CA VAL A 72 10.28 20.51 16.58
C VAL A 72 11.21 21.08 17.63
N ASN A 73 11.44 22.39 17.61
CA ASN A 73 12.36 23.10 18.50
C ASN A 73 13.77 22.48 18.51
N GLY A 74 14.30 22.13 17.33
CA GLY A 74 15.62 21.52 17.17
C GLY A 74 15.69 20.04 17.57
N VAL A 75 14.60 19.45 18.07
CA VAL A 75 14.55 18.04 18.50
C VAL A 75 13.79 17.21 17.49
N ARG A 76 14.37 16.08 17.08
CA ARG A 76 13.69 15.13 16.19
C ARG A 76 12.47 14.53 16.90
N LYS A 77 11.33 14.54 16.21
CA LYS A 77 10.07 13.97 16.67
C LYS A 77 9.62 12.88 15.70
N SER A 78 9.07 11.81 16.26
CA SER A 78 8.42 10.73 15.53
C SER A 78 7.06 10.50 16.17
N ILE A 79 6.00 10.57 15.36
CA ILE A 79 4.61 10.41 15.79
C ILE A 79 4.06 9.18 15.05
N PRO A 80 3.73 8.08 15.76
CA PRO A 80 3.02 6.96 15.14
C PRO A 80 1.67 7.45 14.59
N LEU A 81 1.38 7.12 13.33
CA LEU A 81 0.15 7.55 12.69
C LEU A 81 -0.99 6.58 13.03
N THR A 82 -2.13 7.15 13.39
CA THR A 82 -3.41 6.43 13.45
C THR A 82 -4.08 6.45 12.08
N PHE A 83 -4.72 5.32 11.74
CA PHE A 83 -5.40 5.10 10.46
C PHE A 83 -6.88 4.82 10.70
N GLN A 84 -7.74 5.42 9.88
CA GLN A 84 -9.17 5.18 9.87
C GLN A 84 -9.52 4.34 8.63
N LYS A 85 -10.28 3.27 8.81
CA LYS A 85 -10.83 2.53 7.66
C LYS A 85 -11.80 3.43 6.89
N THR A 86 -11.74 3.36 5.57
CA THR A 86 -12.68 4.05 4.68
C THR A 86 -13.77 3.08 4.19
N SER A 87 -14.69 3.59 3.37
CA SER A 87 -15.74 2.76 2.77
C SER A 87 -15.21 1.77 1.72
N ARG A 88 -13.94 1.92 1.32
CA ARG A 88 -13.27 1.15 0.27
C ARG A 88 -12.25 0.20 0.88
N ALA A 89 -12.28 -1.06 0.43
CA ALA A 89 -11.27 -2.04 0.79
C ALA A 89 -9.87 -1.52 0.40
N GLY A 90 -8.88 -1.77 1.26
CA GLY A 90 -7.50 -1.37 1.07
C GLY A 90 -7.24 0.14 1.16
N ALA A 91 -8.23 0.96 1.53
CA ALA A 91 -8.08 2.41 1.63
C ALA A 91 -8.19 2.87 3.10
N PHE A 92 -7.17 3.61 3.55
CA PHE A 92 -6.97 4.00 4.94
C PHE A 92 -6.76 5.52 5.03
N GLY A 93 -7.72 6.20 5.64
CA GLY A 93 -7.64 7.64 5.88
C GLY A 93 -6.66 7.97 7.01
N VAL A 94 -5.81 8.96 6.78
CA VAL A 94 -4.90 9.51 7.79
C VAL A 94 -5.32 10.94 8.08
N LYS A 95 -5.80 11.19 9.29
CA LYS A 95 -6.01 12.57 9.77
C LYS A 95 -4.66 13.19 10.13
N LYS A 96 -4.58 14.51 9.99
CA LYS A 96 -3.40 15.28 10.40
C LYS A 96 -3.15 15.09 11.89
N GLN A 97 -1.93 14.68 12.22
CA GLN A 97 -1.50 14.35 13.59
C GLN A 97 -0.20 15.09 13.99
N TRP A 98 0.27 15.97 13.12
CA TRP A 98 1.49 16.76 13.26
C TRP A 98 1.17 18.25 13.24
N THR A 99 2.09 19.06 13.76
CA THR A 99 1.93 20.51 13.87
C THR A 99 2.33 21.21 12.58
N ASP A 100 1.65 22.32 12.27
CA ASP A 100 2.09 23.28 11.25
C ASP A 100 3.33 24.06 11.69
N GLY A 101 3.92 24.80 10.75
CA GLY A 101 5.09 25.64 10.99
C GLY A 101 6.42 24.88 10.98
N THR A 102 6.41 23.57 10.79
CA THR A 102 7.62 22.76 10.59
C THR A 102 7.41 21.75 9.47
N VAL A 103 8.50 21.38 8.80
CA VAL A 103 8.51 20.31 7.81
C VAL A 103 8.33 18.95 8.46
N TRP A 104 7.53 18.10 7.82
CA TRP A 104 7.34 16.69 8.21
C TRP A 104 7.53 15.76 7.02
N VAL A 105 7.96 14.53 7.28
CA VAL A 105 7.93 13.42 6.33
C VAL A 105 7.06 12.31 6.92
N LEU A 106 5.97 11.99 6.25
CA LEU A 106 5.11 10.87 6.58
C LEU A 106 5.68 9.63 5.88
N ALA A 107 6.11 8.64 6.65
CA ALA A 107 6.64 7.38 6.13
C ALA A 107 5.59 6.29 6.31
N PHE A 108 5.16 5.69 5.21
CA PHE A 108 4.14 4.64 5.20
C PHE A 108 4.75 3.31 4.77
N THR A 109 4.19 2.22 5.30
CA THR A 109 4.54 0.85 4.93
C THR A 109 3.28 -0.01 4.87
N VAL A 110 3.17 -0.80 3.81
CA VAL A 110 2.25 -1.93 3.70
C VAL A 110 3.11 -3.21 3.77
N THR A 111 2.83 -4.07 4.75
CA THR A 111 3.55 -5.35 4.92
C THR A 111 2.57 -6.50 4.82
N GLN A 112 2.75 -7.35 3.83
CA GLN A 112 1.98 -8.60 3.71
C GLN A 112 2.72 -9.78 4.35
N ALA A 113 4.03 -9.88 4.08
CA ALA A 113 4.90 -10.93 4.59
C ALA A 113 6.30 -10.35 4.84
N LYS A 114 7.20 -11.13 5.46
CA LYS A 114 8.53 -10.68 5.92
C LYS A 114 9.34 -9.92 4.87
N ASN A 115 9.19 -10.27 3.59
CA ASN A 115 9.91 -9.65 2.48
C ASN A 115 8.97 -8.96 1.47
N ASP A 116 7.68 -8.91 1.76
CA ASP A 116 6.66 -8.44 0.84
C ASP A 116 6.11 -7.11 1.35
N VAL A 117 6.82 -6.05 0.96
CA VAL A 117 6.70 -4.71 1.53
C VAL A 117 6.69 -3.64 0.46
N ALA A 118 5.76 -2.70 0.59
CA ALA A 118 5.72 -1.47 -0.19
C ALA A 118 5.75 -0.26 0.75
N SER A 119 6.40 0.82 0.36
CA SER A 119 6.46 2.03 1.17
C SER A 119 6.38 3.29 0.33
N ALA A 120 5.87 4.35 0.96
CA ALA A 120 5.81 5.68 0.37
C ALA A 120 6.22 6.72 1.41
N LEU A 121 6.84 7.79 0.93
CA LEU A 121 7.15 8.99 1.71
C LEU A 121 6.30 10.15 1.20
N VAL A 122 5.72 10.92 2.12
CA VAL A 122 4.99 12.15 1.81
C VAL A 122 5.64 13.29 2.59
N THR A 123 6.25 14.23 1.89
CA THR A 123 6.81 15.44 2.48
C THR A 123 5.72 16.48 2.65
N ILE A 124 5.58 17.01 3.86
CA ILE A 124 4.68 18.11 4.21
C ILE A 124 5.54 19.36 4.48
N GLY A 125 5.22 20.45 3.79
CA GLY A 125 5.85 21.75 3.99
C GLY A 125 5.45 22.38 5.33
N ALA A 126 6.18 23.42 5.74
CA ALA A 126 5.84 24.18 6.94
C ALA A 126 4.49 24.93 6.81
N ASP A 127 4.01 25.12 5.59
CA ASP A 127 2.69 25.62 5.24
C ASP A 127 1.56 24.59 5.47
N GLY A 128 1.91 23.35 5.84
CA GLY A 128 0.96 22.28 6.11
C GLY A 128 0.51 21.51 4.87
N HIS A 129 1.03 21.83 3.69
CA HIS A 129 0.65 21.17 2.43
C HIS A 129 1.64 20.08 2.02
N ALA A 130 1.15 19.04 1.34
CA ALA A 130 2.02 18.02 0.75
C ALA A 130 2.81 18.63 -0.42
N SER A 131 4.13 18.54 -0.37
CA SER A 131 5.06 19.10 -1.37
C SER A 131 5.74 18.04 -2.23
N ARG A 132 5.82 16.79 -1.73
CA ARG A 132 6.39 15.66 -2.47
C ARG A 132 5.75 14.35 -2.02
N ILE A 133 5.52 13.46 -2.97
CA ILE A 133 5.08 12.08 -2.75
C ILE A 133 6.06 11.18 -3.50
N GLU A 134 6.60 10.16 -2.83
CA GLU A 134 7.54 9.23 -3.43
C GLU A 134 7.18 7.80 -3.02
N THR A 135 6.88 6.93 -3.98
CA THR A 135 6.77 5.50 -3.76
C THR A 135 8.15 4.87 -3.92
N LEU A 136 8.62 4.17 -2.89
CA LEU A 136 9.98 3.64 -2.89
C LEU A 136 10.04 2.32 -3.67
N THR A 137 10.90 2.33 -4.68
CA THR A 137 11.17 1.18 -5.53
C THR A 137 12.66 0.82 -5.56
N LYS A 138 12.96 -0.38 -6.04
CA LYS A 138 14.28 -0.89 -6.37
C LYS A 138 14.26 -1.55 -7.75
N PRO A 139 15.35 -1.51 -8.52
CA PRO A 139 15.47 -2.28 -9.75
C PRO A 139 15.37 -3.78 -9.44
N GLY A 140 14.69 -4.52 -10.31
CA GLY A 140 14.74 -5.97 -10.38
C GLY A 140 15.14 -6.44 -11.79
N GLU A 141 14.94 -7.73 -12.05
CA GLU A 141 15.31 -8.34 -13.33
C GLU A 141 14.58 -7.68 -14.51
N GLY A 142 15.30 -7.50 -15.62
CA GLY A 142 14.75 -6.92 -16.85
C GLY A 142 14.37 -5.43 -16.74
N GLY A 143 14.89 -4.69 -15.75
CA GLY A 143 14.63 -3.27 -15.57
C GLY A 143 13.26 -2.95 -14.94
N ARG A 144 12.52 -3.97 -14.48
CA ARG A 144 11.27 -3.78 -13.76
C ARG A 144 11.53 -3.16 -12.39
N LEU A 145 10.70 -2.19 -12.01
CA LEU A 145 10.73 -1.63 -10.66
C LEU A 145 9.93 -2.52 -9.70
N PHE A 146 10.54 -2.84 -8.57
CA PHE A 146 9.90 -3.56 -7.48
C PHE A 146 9.72 -2.64 -6.28
N PRO A 147 8.60 -2.74 -5.55
CA PRO A 147 8.43 -2.01 -4.31
C PRO A 147 9.51 -2.44 -3.29
N ARG A 148 9.84 -1.52 -2.40
CA ARG A 148 10.71 -1.78 -1.24
C ARG A 148 10.17 -1.08 -0.01
N GLY A 149 10.64 -1.51 1.15
CA GLY A 149 10.48 -0.77 2.39
C GLY A 149 11.37 0.48 2.41
N HIS A 150 10.99 1.43 3.26
CA HIS A 150 11.83 2.58 3.56
C HIS A 150 12.87 2.21 4.61
N ALA A 151 14.04 2.83 4.52
CA ALA A 151 15.08 2.81 5.53
C ALA A 151 15.17 4.19 6.19
N ARG A 152 15.83 4.26 7.35
CA ARG A 152 16.03 5.52 8.07
C ARG A 152 16.65 6.61 7.20
N ARG A 153 17.62 6.24 6.36
CA ARG A 153 18.28 7.14 5.40
C ARG A 153 17.34 7.76 4.37
N ASP A 154 16.26 7.07 3.97
CA ASP A 154 15.30 7.60 3.00
C ASP A 154 14.51 8.75 3.64
N ILE A 155 14.10 8.57 4.90
CA ILE A 155 13.42 9.60 5.70
C ILE A 155 14.36 10.78 5.95
N ASP A 156 15.61 10.51 6.34
CA ASP A 156 16.59 11.57 6.59
C ASP A 156 16.89 12.37 5.32
N ALA A 157 17.02 11.72 4.16
CA ALA A 157 17.20 12.39 2.88
C ALA A 157 15.99 13.25 2.49
N ALA A 158 14.76 12.73 2.68
CA ALA A 158 13.54 13.48 2.44
C ALA A 158 13.44 14.73 3.35
N MET A 159 13.80 14.59 4.63
CA MET A 159 13.84 15.71 5.58
C MET A 159 14.87 16.77 5.17
N GLN A 160 16.09 16.36 4.78
CA GLN A 160 17.14 17.28 4.33
C GLN A 160 16.75 18.03 3.04
N ALA A 161 16.17 17.32 2.07
CA ALA A 161 15.71 17.90 0.82
C ALA A 161 14.60 18.94 1.05
N ALA A 162 13.68 18.64 1.97
CA ALA A 162 12.58 19.53 2.30
C ALA A 162 13.07 20.81 3.01
N THR A 163 13.98 20.70 3.98
CA THR A 163 14.61 21.87 4.63
C THR A 163 15.38 22.74 3.63
N THR A 164 16.09 22.11 2.69
CA THR A 164 16.81 22.83 1.64
C THR A 164 15.86 23.61 0.73
N THR A 165 14.71 23.01 0.39
CA THR A 165 13.68 23.65 -0.43
C THR A 165 13.03 24.81 0.32
N ALA A 166 12.77 24.67 1.62
CA ALA A 166 12.18 25.72 2.45
C ALA A 166 13.13 26.90 2.74
N SER A 167 14.43 26.73 2.54
CA SER A 167 15.45 27.78 2.77
C SER A 167 15.75 28.62 1.52
N ARG A 168 15.08 28.38 0.41
CA ARG A 168 15.19 29.13 -0.84
C ARG A 168 14.02 30.08 -1.00
#